data_AF-A0A1A6A2Q8-F1
#
_entry.id   AF-A0A1A6A2Q8-F1
#
_cell.length_a   1.000
_cell.length_b   1.000
_cell.length_c   1.000
_cell.angle_alpha   90.00
_cell.angle_beta   90.00
_cell.angle_gamma   90.00
#
_symmetry.space_group_name_H-M   'P 1'
#
loop_
_entity.id
_entity.type
_entity.pdbx_description
1 polymer ?
#
loop_
_entity_poly.entity_id
_entity_poly.type
_entity_poly.pdbx_seq_one_letter_code
_entity_poly.pdbx_strand_id
1 'polypeptide(L)'
;MDYLTIITTRSLILFPPSSSLPPTMNPHRPLPDSPLSSPITPTPALTPMSELGRSLLHPSEITLPISSLIYNEANCAYYLNHHVITTSPSNPFSSAEYSSERGRKTEVEVMVYKELDRVKMFTRALGRWFNQNSSRMDEGTLGDLANKYGLSLEDVHNQASKGQGGQAGHHDGDEMTVHHGHDENGKRHYSDISKEETALLV
;
A
#
# COMPACT_ATOMS: atom_id res chain seq x y z
N MET A 1 -14.04 -12.78 -13.17
CA MET A 1 -14.45 -12.56 -11.78
C MET A 1 -15.62 -11.59 -11.74
N ASP A 2 -16.55 -11.76 -10.81
CA ASP A 2 -17.58 -10.76 -10.51
C ASP A 2 -17.03 -9.70 -9.51
N TYR A 3 -17.77 -8.61 -9.35
CA TYR A 3 -17.39 -7.47 -8.53
C TYR A 3 -17.09 -7.83 -7.06
N LEU A 4 -17.95 -8.66 -6.44
CA LEU A 4 -17.80 -9.04 -5.04
C LEU A 4 -16.59 -9.96 -4.84
N THR A 5 -16.37 -10.89 -5.78
CA THR A 5 -15.16 -11.73 -5.78
C THR A 5 -13.90 -10.86 -5.82
N ILE A 6 -13.86 -9.82 -6.66
CA ILE A 6 -12.68 -8.94 -6.76
C ILE A 6 -12.43 -8.22 -5.42
N ILE A 7 -13.45 -7.62 -4.83
CA ILE A 7 -13.30 -6.86 -3.57
C ILE A 7 -12.85 -7.75 -2.41
N THR A 8 -13.26 -9.01 -2.40
CA THR A 8 -12.99 -9.94 -1.29
C THR A 8 -11.67 -10.71 -1.45
N THR A 9 -11.24 -11.01 -2.67
CA THR A 9 -10.09 -11.90 -2.92
C THR A 9 -8.83 -11.18 -3.40
N ARG A 10 -8.92 -9.91 -3.79
CA ARG A 10 -7.79 -9.16 -4.34
C ARG A 10 -7.25 -8.15 -3.34
N SER A 11 -5.95 -7.92 -3.43
CA SER A 11 -5.25 -6.87 -2.72
C SER A 11 -4.58 -5.92 -3.68
N LEU A 12 -4.46 -4.66 -3.26
CA LEU A 12 -3.73 -3.63 -3.97
C LEU A 12 -2.36 -3.46 -3.33
N ILE A 13 -1.33 -3.35 -4.16
CA ILE A 13 0.01 -2.94 -3.74
C ILE A 13 0.03 -1.42 -3.78
N LEU A 14 0.24 -0.82 -2.61
CA LEU A 14 0.42 0.61 -2.42
C LEU A 14 1.91 0.92 -2.36
N PHE A 15 2.26 2.14 -2.79
CA PHE A 15 3.64 2.57 -2.96
C PHE A 15 4.48 1.64 -3.88
N PRO A 16 3.97 1.25 -5.07
CA PRO A 16 4.73 0.44 -6.00
C PRO A 16 6.00 1.19 -6.44
N PRO A 17 7.13 0.48 -6.65
CA PRO A 17 8.37 1.07 -7.10
C PRO A 17 8.16 1.65 -8.49
N SER A 18 8.85 2.74 -8.79
CA SER A 18 8.70 3.43 -10.08
C SER A 18 9.03 2.54 -11.28
N SER A 19 9.81 1.46 -11.05
CA SER A 19 10.17 0.46 -12.06
C SER A 19 9.05 -0.54 -12.38
N SER A 20 8.05 -0.73 -11.51
CA SER A 20 6.95 -1.66 -11.74
C SER A 20 5.76 -1.01 -12.46
N LEU A 21 5.71 0.32 -12.49
CA LEU A 21 4.65 1.06 -13.16
C LEU A 21 4.91 1.16 -14.68
N PRO A 22 3.86 1.06 -15.51
CA PRO A 22 4.01 1.23 -16.95
C PRO A 22 4.53 2.65 -17.26
N PRO A 23 5.49 2.80 -18.19
CA PRO A 23 6.16 4.08 -18.49
C PRO A 23 5.25 5.16 -19.08
N THR A 24 3.99 4.82 -19.37
CA THR A 24 2.99 5.71 -19.98
C THR A 24 2.34 6.67 -18.98
N MET A 25 2.53 6.49 -17.67
CA MET A 25 2.05 7.42 -16.64
C MET A 25 3.07 8.55 -16.45
N ASN A 26 3.06 9.54 -17.35
CA ASN A 26 3.82 10.77 -17.14
C ASN A 26 3.05 11.63 -16.10
N PRO A 27 3.57 11.84 -14.87
CA PRO A 27 2.88 12.63 -13.83
C PRO A 27 2.78 14.12 -14.15
N HIS A 28 3.33 14.55 -15.30
CA HIS A 28 3.31 15.91 -15.79
C HIS A 28 2.55 16.06 -17.10
N ARG A 29 1.33 15.53 -17.22
CA ARG A 29 0.44 15.98 -18.31
C ARG A 29 -0.31 17.23 -17.84
N PRO A 30 0.15 18.46 -18.17
CA PRO A 30 -0.71 19.63 -18.06
C PRO A 30 -1.96 19.36 -18.90
N LEU A 31 -3.13 19.69 -18.35
CA LEU A 31 -4.39 19.58 -19.06
C LEU A 31 -4.24 20.25 -20.44
N PRO A 32 -4.49 19.54 -21.57
CA PRO A 32 -4.69 20.22 -22.82
C PRO A 32 -6.03 20.97 -22.74
N ASP A 33 -6.05 22.16 -23.34
CA ASP A 33 -7.23 22.96 -23.65
C ASP A 33 -7.67 23.98 -22.59
N SER A 34 -6.77 24.91 -22.27
CA SER A 34 -7.18 26.31 -22.00
C SER A 34 -6.62 27.21 -23.09
N PRO A 35 -7.43 27.58 -24.10
CA PRO A 35 -7.05 28.58 -25.08
C PRO A 35 -7.39 29.96 -24.52
N LEU A 36 -6.47 30.61 -23.80
CA LEU A 36 -6.49 32.07 -23.67
C LEU A 36 -5.13 32.59 -23.18
N SER A 37 -4.39 33.09 -24.17
CA SER A 37 -3.25 33.98 -24.17
C SER A 37 -2.97 34.73 -22.85
N SER A 38 -1.76 34.56 -22.32
CA SER A 38 -1.08 35.57 -21.51
C SER A 38 0.44 35.52 -21.78
N PRO A 39 1.16 36.66 -21.71
CA PRO A 39 2.52 36.79 -22.20
C PRO A 39 3.51 35.98 -21.35
N ILE A 40 4.36 35.21 -22.01
CA ILE A 40 5.43 34.42 -21.40
C ILE A 40 6.56 35.37 -21.01
N THR A 41 6.63 35.71 -19.72
CA THR A 41 7.86 36.25 -19.12
C THR A 41 8.86 35.08 -18.99
N PRO A 42 10.08 35.17 -19.54
CA PRO A 42 11.08 34.12 -19.42
C PRO A 42 11.61 34.12 -17.97
N THR A 43 11.02 33.27 -17.12
CA THR A 43 11.60 32.99 -15.80
C THR A 43 12.86 32.15 -16.03
N PRO A 44 14.05 32.61 -15.63
CA PRO A 44 15.27 31.83 -15.76
C PRO A 44 15.09 30.52 -14.98
N ALA A 45 15.39 29.42 -15.66
CA ALA A 45 15.34 28.06 -15.13
C ALA A 45 16.28 27.94 -13.92
N LEU A 46 15.73 28.12 -12.73
CA LEU A 46 16.36 27.70 -11.49
C LEU A 46 16.35 26.17 -11.49
N THR A 47 17.55 25.64 -11.70
CA THR A 47 18.01 24.27 -11.47
C THR A 47 17.11 23.39 -10.59
N PRO A 48 16.81 22.14 -11.01
CA PRO A 48 16.03 21.19 -10.24
C PRO A 48 16.86 20.59 -9.09
N MET A 49 17.18 21.38 -8.07
CA MET A 49 17.69 20.84 -6.79
C MET A 49 16.60 20.19 -5.93
N SER A 50 15.33 20.28 -6.33
CA SER A 50 14.20 19.65 -5.64
C SER A 50 14.07 18.13 -5.90
N GLU A 51 14.86 17.54 -6.79
CA GLU A 51 14.85 16.08 -7.00
C GLU A 51 15.72 15.33 -5.98
N LEU A 52 16.85 15.91 -5.55
CA LEU A 52 17.67 15.28 -4.50
C LEU A 52 16.98 15.26 -3.13
N GLY A 53 16.06 16.21 -2.88
CA GLY A 53 15.25 16.25 -1.66
C GLY A 53 14.04 15.32 -1.66
N ARG A 54 13.48 14.98 -2.84
CA ARG A 54 12.31 14.09 -2.96
C ARG A 54 12.66 12.60 -2.97
N SER A 55 13.92 12.25 -3.16
CA SER A 55 14.38 10.85 -3.21
C SER A 55 14.39 10.13 -1.84
N LEU A 56 14.13 10.82 -0.73
CA LEU A 56 14.36 10.29 0.63
C LEU A 56 13.15 9.57 1.26
N LEU A 57 11.99 9.57 0.64
CA LEU A 57 10.78 8.92 1.16
C LEU A 57 10.11 8.09 0.06
N HIS A 58 10.81 7.07 -0.45
CA HIS A 58 10.14 6.01 -1.18
C HIS A 58 9.78 4.92 -0.16
N PRO A 59 8.57 4.95 0.42
CA PRO A 59 8.18 3.94 1.40
C PRO A 59 8.23 2.56 0.78
N SER A 60 8.47 1.56 1.62
CA SER A 60 8.39 0.17 1.17
C SER A 60 6.97 -0.12 0.67
N GLU A 61 6.90 -0.91 -0.40
CA GLU A 61 5.65 -1.48 -0.91
C GLU A 61 4.85 -2.12 0.22
N ILE A 62 3.53 -2.02 0.12
CA ILE A 62 2.63 -2.65 1.07
C ILE A 62 1.37 -3.16 0.38
N THR A 63 1.05 -4.42 0.62
CA THR A 63 -0.14 -5.06 0.08
C THR A 63 -1.30 -4.94 1.06
N LEU A 64 -2.42 -4.37 0.63
CA LEU A 64 -3.64 -4.25 1.44
C LEU A 64 -4.88 -4.80 0.71
N PRO A 65 -5.76 -5.56 1.39
CA PRO A 65 -7.01 -6.03 0.79
C PRO A 65 -7.89 -4.87 0.32
N ILE A 66 -8.51 -5.02 -0.86
CA ILE A 66 -9.43 -4.01 -1.41
C ILE A 66 -10.57 -3.72 -0.43
N SER A 67 -11.13 -4.78 0.18
CA SER A 67 -12.18 -4.65 1.19
C SER A 67 -11.77 -3.76 2.37
N SER A 68 -10.56 -3.92 2.91
CA SER A 68 -10.05 -3.09 4.01
C SER A 68 -9.95 -1.62 3.61
N LEU A 69 -9.45 -1.35 2.41
CA LEU A 69 -9.31 0.01 1.88
C LEU A 69 -10.66 0.71 1.65
N ILE A 70 -11.71 -0.05 1.31
CA ILE A 70 -13.06 0.49 1.09
C ILE A 70 -13.81 0.70 2.40
N TYR A 71 -13.80 -0.30 3.29
CA TYR A 71 -14.66 -0.29 4.48
C TYR A 71 -14.00 0.32 5.72
N ASN A 72 -12.67 0.44 5.74
CA ASN A 72 -11.94 0.94 6.90
C ASN A 72 -10.81 1.90 6.52
N GLU A 73 -11.16 2.96 5.79
CA GLU A 73 -10.21 3.96 5.31
C GLU A 73 -9.42 4.62 6.45
N ALA A 74 -10.07 4.95 7.56
CA ALA A 74 -9.42 5.64 8.69
C ALA A 74 -8.31 4.79 9.32
N ASN A 75 -8.57 3.50 9.58
CA ASN A 75 -7.53 2.61 10.13
C ASN A 75 -6.44 2.34 9.09
N CYS A 76 -6.78 2.23 7.80
CA CYS A 76 -5.80 2.10 6.73
C CYS A 76 -4.89 3.33 6.67
N ALA A 77 -5.45 4.55 6.74
CA ALA A 77 -4.66 5.78 6.76
C ALA A 77 -3.71 5.81 7.96
N TYR A 78 -4.20 5.48 9.16
CA TYR A 78 -3.36 5.40 10.35
C TYR A 78 -2.22 4.39 10.19
N TYR A 79 -2.55 3.18 9.73
CA TYR A 79 -1.58 2.11 9.49
C TYR A 79 -0.52 2.50 8.44
N LEU A 80 -0.94 3.09 7.32
CA LEU A 80 -0.04 3.53 6.26
C LEU A 80 0.87 4.67 6.72
N ASN A 81 0.36 5.64 7.47
CA ASN A 81 1.18 6.69 8.07
C ASN A 81 2.29 6.10 8.95
N HIS A 82 1.92 5.15 9.82
CA HIS A 82 2.87 4.48 10.69
C HIS A 82 3.90 3.68 9.87
N HIS A 83 3.44 2.89 8.89
CA HIS A 83 4.29 2.09 8.01
C HIS A 83 5.32 2.94 7.28
N VAL A 84 4.89 4.06 6.68
CA VAL A 84 5.80 4.97 5.98
C VAL A 84 6.84 5.54 6.95
N ILE A 85 6.43 5.98 8.13
CA ILE A 85 7.36 6.54 9.13
C ILE A 85 8.39 5.50 9.57
N THR A 86 7.98 4.25 9.77
CA THR A 86 8.87 3.18 10.25
C THR A 86 9.77 2.59 9.17
N THR A 87 9.30 2.55 7.92
CA THR A 87 10.06 1.95 6.80
C THR A 87 10.92 2.96 6.05
N SER A 88 10.64 4.26 6.19
CA SER A 88 11.46 5.29 5.56
C SER A 88 12.78 5.46 6.33
N PRO A 89 13.94 5.28 5.67
CA PRO A 89 15.23 5.40 6.34
C PRO A 89 15.39 6.82 6.91
N SER A 90 15.52 6.93 8.24
CA SER A 90 15.86 8.18 8.89
C SER A 90 17.28 8.57 8.46
N ASN A 91 17.44 9.67 7.71
CA ASN A 91 18.77 10.18 7.38
C ASN A 91 19.48 10.61 8.67
N PRO A 92 20.54 9.91 9.13
CA PRO A 92 21.18 10.18 10.42
C PRO A 92 21.93 11.52 10.44
N PHE A 93 22.08 12.19 9.29
CA PHE A 93 22.82 13.46 9.17
C PHE A 93 21.92 14.70 9.18
N SER A 94 20.60 14.55 9.35
CA SER A 94 19.66 15.68 9.33
C SER A 94 19.47 16.27 10.74
N SER A 95 20.47 16.98 11.24
CA SER A 95 20.56 17.57 12.59
C SER A 95 19.64 18.77 12.87
N ALA A 96 18.54 18.93 12.12
CA ALA A 96 17.50 19.95 12.35
C ALA A 96 16.20 19.28 12.86
N GLU A 97 16.28 18.57 14.00
CA GLU A 97 15.35 17.47 14.33
C GLU A 97 13.92 17.88 14.75
N TYR A 98 13.70 19.02 15.41
CA TYR A 98 12.37 19.26 16.02
C TYR A 98 11.35 19.97 15.13
N SER A 99 11.76 20.94 14.30
CA SER A 99 10.86 21.50 13.28
C SER A 99 10.64 20.55 12.11
N SER A 100 11.59 19.63 11.89
CA SER A 100 11.54 18.63 10.81
C SER A 100 10.57 17.49 11.11
N GLU A 101 10.33 17.10 12.37
CA GLU A 101 9.46 15.94 12.66
C GLU A 101 8.00 16.23 12.30
N ARG A 102 7.48 17.41 12.68
CA ARG A 102 6.12 17.83 12.30
C ARG A 102 5.98 17.96 10.79
N GLY A 103 6.98 18.56 10.14
CA GLY A 103 7.02 18.68 8.67
C GLY A 103 6.99 17.31 7.99
N ARG A 104 7.81 16.37 8.47
CA ARG A 104 7.85 14.99 7.97
C ARG A 104 6.51 14.27 8.15
N LYS A 105 5.87 14.40 9.31
CA LYS A 105 4.54 13.80 9.56
C LYS A 105 3.50 14.34 8.58
N THR A 106 3.46 15.65 8.36
CA THR A 106 2.55 16.26 7.38
C THR A 106 2.84 15.81 5.95
N GLU A 107 4.11 15.68 5.57
CA GLU A 107 4.48 15.17 4.24
C GLU A 107 4.04 13.71 4.03
N VAL A 108 4.28 12.86 5.03
CA VAL A 108 3.83 11.47 5.03
C VAL A 108 2.31 11.39 4.93
N GLU A 109 1.60 12.21 5.71
CA GLU A 109 0.14 12.27 5.68
C GLU A 109 -0.39 12.65 4.30
N VAL A 110 0.17 13.69 3.67
CA VAL A 110 -0.18 14.09 2.31
C VAL A 110 0.10 12.96 1.31
N MET A 111 1.22 12.26 1.45
CA MET A 111 1.55 11.13 0.58
C MET A 111 0.57 9.97 0.74
N VAL A 112 0.22 9.59 1.98
CA VAL A 112 -0.77 8.54 2.28
C VAL A 112 -2.15 8.91 1.72
N TYR A 113 -2.60 10.15 1.89
CA TYR A 113 -3.89 10.56 1.34
C TYR A 113 -3.92 10.59 -0.19
N LYS A 114 -2.80 10.96 -0.84
CA LYS A 114 -2.69 10.81 -2.30
C LYS A 114 -2.84 9.35 -2.72
N GLU A 115 -2.23 8.43 -1.96
CA GLU A 115 -2.35 6.99 -2.22
C GLU A 115 -3.79 6.50 -2.10
N LEU A 116 -4.47 6.88 -1.02
CA LEU A 116 -5.86 6.52 -0.80
C LEU A 116 -6.80 7.13 -1.85
N ASP A 117 -6.50 8.33 -2.36
CA ASP A 117 -7.25 8.92 -3.47
C ASP A 117 -7.11 8.10 -4.77
N ARG A 118 -5.90 7.59 -5.07
CA ARG A 118 -5.69 6.66 -6.20
C ARG A 118 -6.55 5.42 -6.06
N VAL A 119 -6.60 4.83 -4.86
CA VAL A 119 -7.46 3.68 -4.55
C VAL A 119 -8.94 4.01 -4.74
N LYS A 120 -9.41 5.16 -4.26
CA LYS A 120 -10.81 5.60 -4.46
C LYS A 120 -11.15 5.75 -5.93
N MET A 121 -10.25 6.33 -6.71
CA MET A 121 -10.42 6.53 -8.15
C MET A 121 -10.51 5.19 -8.89
N PHE A 122 -9.66 4.24 -8.52
CA PHE A 122 -9.73 2.86 -9.00
C PHE A 122 -11.07 2.19 -8.63
N THR A 123 -11.48 2.21 -7.36
CA THR A 123 -12.74 1.58 -6.92
C THR A 123 -13.96 2.16 -7.63
N ARG A 124 -14.00 3.48 -7.84
CA ARG A 124 -15.06 4.12 -8.63
C ARG A 124 -15.04 3.67 -10.09
N ALA A 125 -13.86 3.52 -10.69
CA ALA A 125 -13.72 3.04 -12.05
C ALA A 125 -14.16 1.59 -12.20
N LEU A 126 -13.81 0.75 -11.21
CA LEU A 126 -14.24 -0.64 -11.11
C LEU A 126 -15.78 -0.73 -11.04
N GLY A 127 -16.41 0.05 -10.15
CA GLY A 127 -17.87 0.10 -10.05
C GLY A 127 -18.54 0.57 -11.35
N ARG A 128 -17.98 1.60 -12.01
CA ARG A 128 -18.48 2.06 -13.34
C ARG A 128 -18.34 0.98 -14.40
N TRP A 129 -17.23 0.24 -14.42
CA TRP A 129 -17.01 -0.83 -15.38
C TRP A 129 -18.11 -1.90 -15.25
N PHE A 130 -18.42 -2.36 -14.03
CA PHE A 130 -19.47 -3.36 -13.80
C PHE A 130 -20.90 -2.83 -14.02
N ASN A 131 -21.12 -1.53 -13.87
CA ASN A 131 -22.42 -0.94 -14.22
C ASN A 131 -22.62 -0.87 -15.75
N GLN A 132 -21.54 -0.74 -16.53
CA GLN A 132 -21.58 -0.67 -17.99
C GLN A 132 -21.49 -2.04 -18.66
N ASN A 133 -20.87 -3.02 -18.00
CA ASN A 133 -20.62 -4.34 -18.54
C ASN A 133 -21.34 -5.39 -17.68
N SER A 134 -22.18 -6.20 -18.31
CA SER A 134 -22.85 -7.34 -17.65
C SER A 134 -21.98 -8.59 -17.55
N SER A 135 -20.76 -8.53 -18.08
CA SER A 135 -19.84 -9.67 -18.14
C SER A 135 -18.92 -9.75 -16.92
N ARG A 136 -18.33 -10.94 -16.73
CA ARG A 136 -17.25 -11.16 -15.78
C ARG A 136 -15.98 -10.45 -16.27
N MET A 137 -15.26 -9.79 -15.37
CA MET A 137 -13.97 -9.16 -15.65
C MET A 137 -12.84 -10.19 -15.56
N ASP A 138 -11.99 -10.29 -16.58
CA ASP A 138 -10.79 -11.13 -16.53
C ASP A 138 -9.65 -10.46 -15.74
N GLU A 139 -8.61 -11.23 -15.40
CA GLU A 139 -7.48 -10.74 -14.59
C GLU A 139 -6.67 -9.66 -15.31
N GLY A 140 -6.50 -9.78 -16.63
CA GLY A 140 -5.75 -8.82 -17.43
C GLY A 140 -6.44 -7.47 -17.45
N THR A 141 -7.75 -7.44 -17.74
CA THR A 141 -8.56 -6.22 -17.70
C THR A 141 -8.56 -5.57 -16.32
N LEU A 142 -8.62 -6.37 -15.24
CA LEU A 142 -8.54 -5.84 -13.88
C LEU A 142 -7.16 -5.22 -13.60
N GLY A 143 -6.08 -5.89 -14.03
CA GLY A 143 -4.70 -5.39 -14.01
C GLY A 143 -4.54 -4.06 -14.74
N ASP A 144 -5.01 -3.98 -15.98
CA ASP A 144 -4.96 -2.77 -16.79
C ASP A 144 -5.73 -1.61 -16.15
N LEU A 145 -6.87 -1.92 -15.53
CA LEU A 145 -7.67 -0.94 -14.80
C LEU A 145 -6.93 -0.41 -13.56
N ALA A 146 -6.28 -1.27 -12.78
CA ALA A 146 -5.46 -0.85 -11.63
C ALA A 146 -4.24 -0.02 -12.08
N ASN A 147 -3.54 -0.48 -13.12
CA ASN A 147 -2.39 0.19 -13.70
C ASN A 147 -2.73 1.60 -14.20
N LYS A 148 -3.94 1.82 -14.73
CA LYS A 148 -4.44 3.14 -15.14
C LYS A 148 -4.49 4.16 -13.98
N TYR A 149 -4.55 3.69 -12.72
CA TYR A 149 -4.51 4.55 -11.54
C TYR A 149 -3.17 4.47 -10.80
N GLY A 150 -2.14 3.84 -11.42
CA GLY A 150 -0.82 3.66 -10.83
C GLY A 150 -0.81 2.72 -9.64
N LEU A 151 -1.70 1.71 -9.63
CA LEU A 151 -1.79 0.67 -8.61
C LEU A 151 -1.42 -0.67 -9.25
N SER A 152 -0.88 -1.58 -8.44
CA SER A 152 -0.66 -2.97 -8.85
C SER A 152 -1.54 -3.91 -8.03
N LEU A 153 -1.84 -5.09 -8.58
CA LEU A 153 -2.69 -6.09 -7.93
C LEU A 153 -1.87 -7.30 -7.50
N GLU A 154 -2.24 -7.85 -6.35
CA GLU A 154 -1.72 -9.10 -5.84
C GLU A 154 -2.88 -10.05 -5.51
N ASP A 155 -2.71 -11.33 -5.86
CA ASP A 155 -3.62 -12.40 -5.44
C ASP A 155 -3.36 -12.74 -3.97
N VAL A 156 -4.39 -12.62 -3.12
CA VAL A 156 -4.31 -12.97 -1.70
C VAL A 156 -3.88 -14.42 -1.50
N HIS A 157 -4.24 -15.33 -2.42
CA HIS A 157 -3.91 -16.74 -2.30
C HIS A 157 -2.42 -17.03 -2.54
N ASN A 158 -1.72 -16.16 -3.30
CA ASN A 158 -0.29 -16.35 -3.58
C ASN A 158 0.63 -15.83 -2.47
N GLN A 159 0.11 -15.05 -1.51
CA GLN A 159 0.92 -14.53 -0.40
C GLN A 159 1.37 -15.63 0.57
N ALA A 160 0.54 -16.65 0.79
CA ALA A 160 0.85 -17.77 1.69
C ALA A 160 2.06 -18.59 1.23
N SER A 161 2.39 -18.58 -0.06
CA SER A 161 3.46 -19.41 -0.63
C SER A 161 4.83 -18.71 -0.69
N LYS A 162 4.90 -17.37 -0.58
CA LYS A 162 6.17 -16.63 -0.64
C LYS A 162 6.90 -16.51 0.72
N GLY A 163 6.26 -16.90 1.82
CA GLY A 163 6.77 -16.69 3.18
C GLY A 163 7.76 -17.71 3.75
N GLN A 164 8.16 -18.77 3.02
CA GLN A 164 9.03 -19.83 3.56
C GLN A 164 10.14 -20.31 2.60
N GLY A 165 10.58 -19.49 1.64
CA GLY A 165 11.60 -19.88 0.65
C GLY A 165 13.03 -19.41 0.94
N GLY A 166 13.31 -18.85 2.12
CA GLY A 166 14.51 -18.05 2.38
C GLY A 166 15.50 -18.63 3.39
N GLN A 167 15.84 -19.93 3.31
CA GLN A 167 17.10 -20.47 3.86
C GLN A 167 17.32 -21.92 3.38
N ALA A 168 17.54 -22.10 2.07
CA ALA A 168 18.25 -23.29 1.59
C ALA A 168 19.76 -23.07 1.84
N GLY A 169 20.14 -23.07 3.11
CA GLY A 169 21.52 -23.26 3.52
C GLY A 169 21.91 -24.68 3.14
N HIS A 170 22.89 -24.77 2.25
CA HIS A 170 23.64 -25.98 1.96
C HIS A 170 24.32 -26.44 3.26
N HIS A 171 23.65 -27.29 4.03
CA HIS A 171 24.23 -27.96 5.18
C HIS A 171 24.48 -29.41 4.76
N ASP A 172 25.70 -29.66 4.29
CA ASP A 172 26.24 -31.01 4.19
C ASP A 172 26.12 -31.67 5.57
N GLY A 173 25.67 -32.92 5.53
CA GLY A 173 25.24 -33.67 6.69
C GLY A 173 26.38 -34.00 7.64
N ASP A 174 26.04 -33.96 8.92
CA ASP A 174 26.56 -34.94 9.85
C ASP A 174 25.39 -35.49 10.68
N GLU A 175 25.21 -36.79 10.55
CA GLU A 175 24.14 -37.58 11.13
C GLU A 175 24.47 -37.86 12.60
N MET A 176 23.80 -37.15 13.53
CA MET A 176 23.74 -37.59 14.92
C MET A 176 22.29 -37.85 15.33
N THR A 177 21.99 -39.13 15.40
CA THR A 177 20.81 -39.72 16.02
C THR A 177 20.81 -39.36 17.51
N VAL A 178 19.83 -38.57 17.97
CA VAL A 178 19.54 -38.43 19.40
C VAL A 178 18.08 -38.76 19.68
N HIS A 179 17.92 -39.83 20.46
CA HIS A 179 16.67 -40.35 21.01
C HIS A 179 16.06 -39.44 22.09
N HIS A 180 14.74 -39.60 22.23
CA HIS A 180 13.95 -39.50 23.46
C HIS A 180 13.61 -38.12 24.04
N GLY A 181 12.31 -37.94 24.30
CA GLY A 181 11.79 -36.88 25.17
C GLY A 181 10.30 -36.60 24.96
N HIS A 182 9.45 -37.58 25.24
CA HIS A 182 8.02 -37.40 25.45
C HIS A 182 7.83 -36.57 26.72
N ASP A 183 7.17 -35.42 26.67
CA ASP A 183 6.60 -34.78 27.85
C ASP A 183 5.24 -34.14 27.50
N GLU A 184 4.19 -34.85 27.90
CA GLU A 184 2.83 -34.35 28.04
C GLU A 184 2.77 -33.42 29.26
N ASN A 185 2.45 -32.13 29.10
CA ASN A 185 1.57 -31.43 30.04
C ASN A 185 1.30 -29.99 29.60
N GLY A 186 0.03 -29.65 29.41
CA GLY A 186 -0.32 -28.26 29.08
C GLY A 186 -1.80 -27.94 29.03
N LYS A 187 -2.64 -28.60 29.85
CA LYS A 187 -4.00 -28.17 30.15
C LYS A 187 -3.96 -26.72 30.64
N ARG A 188 -4.38 -25.74 29.83
CA ARG A 188 -4.72 -24.40 30.32
C ARG A 188 -6.21 -24.17 30.21
N HIS A 189 -6.72 -23.87 31.39
CA HIS A 189 -8.08 -23.65 31.79
C HIS A 189 -8.71 -22.44 31.11
N TYR A 190 -10.02 -22.56 30.89
CA TYR A 190 -10.98 -21.49 30.66
C TYR A 190 -10.84 -20.34 31.66
N SER A 191 -11.02 -19.12 31.16
CA SER A 191 -11.67 -18.06 31.94
C SER A 191 -12.60 -17.29 31.01
N ASP A 192 -13.90 -17.52 31.23
CA ASP A 192 -15.02 -16.69 30.82
C ASP A 192 -14.70 -15.21 31.08
N ILE A 193 -14.77 -14.39 30.03
CA ILE A 193 -14.84 -12.93 30.20
C ILE A 193 -16.30 -12.53 30.00
N SER A 194 -16.78 -11.96 31.10
CA SER A 194 -18.13 -11.55 31.40
C SER A 194 -18.78 -10.69 30.33
N LYS A 195 -20.08 -10.92 30.14
CA LYS A 195 -21.01 -10.01 29.48
C LYS A 195 -21.47 -8.98 30.52
N GLU A 196 -20.95 -7.78 30.40
CA GLU A 196 -21.38 -6.53 31.03
C GLU A 196 -21.11 -5.47 29.94
N GLU A 197 -21.92 -4.47 29.62
CA GLU A 197 -23.07 -3.84 30.27
C GLU A 197 -23.55 -2.80 29.22
N THR A 198 -24.79 -2.91 28.74
CA THR A 198 -25.91 -1.98 29.01
C THR A 198 -25.72 -0.53 28.53
N ALA A 199 -26.55 -0.20 27.53
CA ALA A 199 -27.29 1.05 27.28
C ALA A 199 -26.73 2.41 27.76
N LEU A 200 -26.59 3.35 26.81
CA LEU A 200 -26.94 4.79 26.88
C LEU A 200 -26.41 5.42 25.58
N LEU A 201 -27.23 5.90 24.65
CA LEU A 201 -27.92 7.18 24.76
C LEU A 201 -29.09 7.26 23.75
N VAL A 202 -30.18 7.83 24.26
CA VAL A 202 -31.33 8.42 23.55
C VAL A 202 -30.89 9.62 22.73
#